data_AF-A0A7Y5NY49-F1
#
_entry.id   AF-A0A7Y5NY49-F1
#
_cell.length_a   1.000
_cell.length_b   1.000
_cell.length_c   1.000
_cell.angle_alpha   90.00
_cell.angle_beta   90.00
_cell.angle_gamma   90.00
#
_symmetry.space_group_name_H-M   'P 1'
#
loop_
_entity.id
_entity.type
_entity.pdbx_description
1 polymer ?
#
loop_
_entity_poly.entity_id
_entity_poly.type
_entity_poly.pdbx_seq_one_letter_code
_entity_poly.pdbx_strand_id
1 'polypeptide(L)'
;MMATFLTTSKMNPALAARVEKSVHGGRATSPAATRRLIALARVAAVAGLAIAIWIVVTGRRRDRADTENVRAELVARAEANIESVTTSDRDLVTRAESWLGALSDPDYRGDFVAEELRPAGALAAALSRPALYVRGPMQSFGNYEQLADTAASSKKDALLLCLLRPPASRAEKAVYEQVKIAYFDGPGLEERTSNARRLHDALAGLPFLQAAFADRVRAAQSDKDLKKIRTELDRAPVDAAKVALKSELLLVAIDEPGDGKGPTELDGAQSHFVRLALVDLHASTVLFSLRRHVDPSWISSEKRPTYASGLDGCALGFDVHEQIARQAGDTVATEAVKTGSR
;
A
#
# COMPACT_ATOMS: atom_id res chain seq x y z
N MET A 1 34.60 -24.36 -68.35
CA MET A 1 34.53 -24.76 -69.77
C MET A 1 33.06 -24.70 -70.16
N MET A 2 32.55 -23.98 -71.17
CA MET A 2 33.09 -23.39 -72.39
C MET A 2 32.87 -21.87 -72.46
N ALA A 3 33.72 -21.20 -73.26
CA ALA A 3 33.81 -19.76 -73.44
C ALA A 3 32.81 -19.21 -74.48
N THR A 4 32.54 -17.91 -74.41
CA THR A 4 32.38 -17.10 -75.63
C THR A 4 32.88 -15.68 -75.39
N PHE A 5 34.20 -15.52 -75.51
CA PHE A 5 34.87 -14.25 -75.82
C PHE A 5 34.57 -13.89 -77.28
N LEU A 6 33.92 -12.75 -77.55
CA LEU A 6 33.75 -12.22 -78.91
C LEU A 6 34.07 -10.71 -79.00
N THR A 7 35.00 -10.21 -78.20
CA THR A 7 35.54 -8.85 -78.36
C THR A 7 37.01 -8.83 -77.99
N THR A 8 37.88 -8.55 -78.98
CA THR A 8 39.32 -8.30 -78.75
C THR A 8 39.58 -6.79 -78.67
N SER A 9 40.60 -6.35 -77.93
CA SER A 9 40.84 -4.91 -77.67
C SER A 9 41.24 -4.07 -78.90
N LYS A 10 41.36 -4.68 -80.08
CA LYS A 10 41.63 -4.00 -81.36
C LYS A 10 40.39 -3.86 -82.25
N MET A 11 39.22 -4.26 -81.78
CA MET A 11 37.98 -4.18 -82.55
C MET A 11 37.43 -2.74 -82.54
N ASN A 12 37.03 -2.22 -83.70
CA ASN A 12 36.44 -0.89 -83.82
C ASN A 12 35.19 -0.79 -82.91
N PRO A 13 35.08 0.25 -82.05
CA PRO A 13 34.01 0.34 -81.05
C PRO A 13 32.61 0.32 -81.67
N ALA A 14 32.45 0.76 -82.92
CA ALA A 14 31.17 0.70 -83.62
C ALA A 14 30.76 -0.75 -84.00
N LEU A 15 31.72 -1.64 -84.21
CA LEU A 15 31.49 -3.06 -84.50
C LEU A 15 31.26 -3.87 -83.21
N ALA A 16 31.97 -3.56 -82.12
CA ALA A 16 31.72 -4.17 -80.81
C ALA A 16 30.29 -3.87 -80.32
N ALA A 17 29.86 -2.62 -80.41
CA ALA A 17 28.50 -2.22 -80.08
C ALA A 17 27.45 -2.91 -80.96
N ARG A 18 27.74 -3.23 -82.23
CA ARG A 18 26.82 -3.96 -83.11
C ARG A 18 26.71 -5.45 -82.76
N VAL A 19 27.80 -6.07 -82.34
CA VAL A 19 27.81 -7.49 -81.93
C VAL A 19 27.10 -7.66 -80.58
N GLU A 20 27.37 -6.82 -79.59
CA GLU A 20 26.64 -6.85 -78.30
C GLU A 20 25.13 -6.62 -78.50
N LYS A 21 24.76 -5.70 -79.38
CA LYS A 21 23.35 -5.41 -79.72
C LYS A 21 22.67 -6.51 -80.54
N SER A 22 23.43 -7.39 -81.19
CA SER A 22 22.89 -8.53 -81.94
C SER A 22 22.79 -9.80 -81.09
N VAL A 23 23.65 -9.95 -80.08
CA VAL A 23 23.61 -11.08 -79.12
C VAL A 23 22.58 -10.82 -78.01
N HIS A 24 22.40 -9.56 -77.60
CA HIS A 24 21.23 -9.17 -76.81
C HIS A 24 20.04 -8.99 -77.76
N GLY A 25 19.41 -10.12 -78.13
CA GLY A 25 18.18 -10.14 -78.91
C GLY A 25 17.08 -9.28 -78.27
N GLY A 26 17.08 -7.99 -78.58
CA GLY A 26 16.07 -7.04 -78.17
C GLY A 26 14.79 -7.36 -78.93
N ARG A 27 13.95 -8.23 -78.37
CA ARG A 27 12.56 -8.36 -78.77
C ARG A 27 11.98 -6.96 -78.83
N ALA A 28 11.66 -6.47 -80.03
CA ALA A 28 10.90 -5.25 -80.24
C ALA A 28 9.57 -5.42 -79.49
N THR A 29 9.50 -4.85 -78.28
CA THR A 29 8.28 -4.85 -77.49
C THR A 29 7.31 -3.96 -78.24
N SER A 30 6.25 -4.57 -78.80
CA SER A 30 5.16 -3.84 -79.44
C SER A 30 4.71 -2.70 -78.53
N PRO A 31 4.48 -1.48 -79.04
CA PRO A 31 4.01 -0.34 -78.23
C PRO A 31 2.70 -0.66 -77.48
N ALA A 32 1.92 -1.65 -77.93
CA ALA A 32 0.77 -2.17 -77.22
C ALA A 32 1.14 -2.99 -75.96
N ALA A 33 2.23 -3.76 -75.99
CA ALA A 33 2.73 -4.51 -74.84
C ALA A 33 3.29 -3.58 -73.75
N THR A 34 4.01 -2.53 -74.14
CA THR A 34 4.52 -1.51 -73.20
C THR A 34 3.38 -0.72 -72.56
N ARG A 35 2.33 -0.36 -73.31
CA ARG A 35 1.12 0.28 -72.75
C ARG A 35 0.38 -0.62 -71.76
N ARG A 36 0.28 -1.93 -72.02
CA ARG A 36 -0.32 -2.91 -71.09
C ARG A 36 0.51 -3.08 -69.81
N LEU A 37 1.84 -3.13 -69.91
CA LEU A 37 2.72 -3.18 -68.74
C LEU A 37 2.63 -1.91 -67.89
N ILE A 38 2.59 -0.72 -68.51
CA ILE A 38 2.39 0.55 -67.80
C ILE A 38 1.01 0.58 -67.12
N ALA A 39 -0.04 0.09 -67.78
CA ALA A 39 -1.37 0.00 -67.18
C ALA A 39 -1.38 -0.96 -65.97
N LEU A 40 -0.76 -2.14 -66.08
CA LEU A 40 -0.62 -3.08 -64.97
C LEU A 40 0.19 -2.49 -63.81
N ALA A 41 1.31 -1.79 -64.09
CA ALA A 41 2.10 -1.13 -63.07
C ALA A 41 1.30 -0.04 -62.33
N ARG A 42 0.48 0.73 -63.04
CA ARG A 42 -0.43 1.72 -62.44
C ARG A 42 -1.48 1.06 -61.55
N VAL A 43 -2.12 -0.01 -62.01
CA VAL A 43 -3.09 -0.77 -61.21
C VAL A 43 -2.43 -1.36 -59.97
N ALA A 44 -1.24 -1.94 -60.11
CA ALA A 44 -0.47 -2.49 -58.99
C ALA A 44 -0.08 -1.41 -57.97
N ALA A 45 0.33 -0.22 -58.42
CA ALA A 45 0.65 0.90 -57.54
C ALA A 45 -0.59 1.38 -56.75
N VAL A 46 -1.74 1.52 -57.41
CA VAL A 46 -3.00 1.90 -56.76
C VAL A 46 -3.46 0.81 -55.78
N ALA A 47 -3.38 -0.46 -56.16
CA ALA A 47 -3.72 -1.58 -55.29
C ALA A 47 -2.78 -1.64 -54.06
N GLY A 48 -1.48 -1.44 -54.25
CA GLY A 48 -0.50 -1.39 -53.16
C GLY A 48 -0.79 -0.25 -52.17
N LEU A 49 -1.13 0.95 -52.68
CA LEU A 49 -1.55 2.07 -51.84
C LEU A 49 -2.84 1.77 -51.08
N ALA A 50 -3.85 1.18 -51.75
CA ALA A 50 -5.10 0.79 -51.12
C ALA A 50 -4.89 -0.25 -50.00
N ILE A 51 -4.02 -1.25 -50.23
CA ILE A 51 -3.64 -2.24 -49.22
C ILE A 51 -2.92 -1.57 -48.04
N ALA A 52 -1.97 -0.67 -48.30
CA ALA A 52 -1.26 0.06 -47.24
C ALA A 52 -2.22 0.90 -46.37
N ILE A 53 -3.15 1.64 -47.00
CA ILE A 53 -4.20 2.39 -46.29
C ILE A 53 -5.09 1.44 -45.49
N TRP A 54 -5.51 0.32 -46.06
CA TRP A 54 -6.32 -0.68 -45.36
C TRP A 54 -5.60 -1.27 -44.14
N ILE A 55 -4.32 -1.59 -44.25
CA ILE A 55 -3.49 -2.07 -43.12
C ILE A 55 -3.43 -1.02 -42.02
N VAL A 56 -3.17 0.24 -42.36
CA VAL A 56 -3.08 1.34 -41.37
C VAL A 56 -4.43 1.58 -40.70
N VAL A 57 -5.53 1.59 -41.44
CA VAL A 57 -6.88 1.81 -40.89
C VAL A 57 -7.32 0.64 -40.03
N THR A 58 -7.11 -0.60 -40.47
CA THR A 58 -7.48 -1.80 -39.69
C THR A 58 -6.60 -1.97 -38.46
N GLY A 59 -5.29 -1.69 -38.57
CA GLY A 59 -4.37 -1.62 -37.44
C GLY A 59 -4.87 -0.62 -36.40
N ARG A 60 -5.11 0.65 -36.80
CA ARG A 60 -5.65 1.67 -35.88
C ARG A 60 -7.00 1.32 -35.26
N ARG A 61 -7.86 0.58 -35.98
CA ARG A 61 -9.14 0.13 -35.43
C ARG A 61 -8.96 -0.98 -34.39
N ARG A 62 -8.04 -1.92 -34.63
CA ARG A 62 -7.69 -2.97 -33.68
C ARG A 62 -7.05 -2.38 -32.43
N ASP A 63 -6.07 -1.49 -32.59
CA ASP A 63 -5.42 -0.80 -31.48
C ASP A 63 -6.46 -0.08 -30.61
N ARG A 64 -7.39 0.67 -31.21
CA ARG A 64 -8.48 1.32 -30.48
C ARG A 64 -9.40 0.32 -29.76
N ALA A 65 -9.77 -0.78 -30.42
CA ALA A 65 -10.62 -1.79 -29.81
C ALA A 65 -9.91 -2.45 -28.62
N ASP A 66 -8.61 -2.71 -28.73
CA ASP A 66 -7.79 -3.27 -27.66
C ASP A 66 -7.67 -2.29 -26.48
N THR A 67 -7.45 -0.99 -26.74
CA THR A 67 -7.48 0.07 -25.73
C THR A 67 -8.82 0.11 -24.98
N GLU A 68 -9.94 0.09 -25.72
CA GLU A 68 -11.28 0.13 -25.11
C GLU A 68 -11.57 -1.14 -24.30
N ASN A 69 -11.14 -2.31 -24.76
CA ASN A 69 -11.29 -3.56 -24.01
C ASN A 69 -10.51 -3.51 -22.68
N VAL A 70 -9.26 -3.04 -22.71
CA VAL A 70 -8.44 -2.88 -21.50
C VAL A 70 -9.05 -1.86 -20.55
N ARG A 71 -9.56 -0.74 -21.09
CA ARG A 71 -10.27 0.28 -20.29
C ARG A 71 -11.50 -0.33 -19.62
N ALA A 72 -12.33 -1.05 -20.36
CA ALA A 72 -13.54 -1.69 -19.83
C ALA A 72 -13.22 -2.71 -18.74
N GLU A 73 -12.18 -3.54 -18.92
CA GLU A 73 -11.70 -4.48 -17.89
C GLU A 73 -11.29 -3.74 -16.60
N LEU A 74 -10.51 -2.68 -16.72
CA LEU A 74 -10.03 -1.91 -15.57
C LEU A 74 -11.15 -1.16 -14.86
N VAL A 75 -12.12 -0.60 -15.60
CA VAL A 75 -13.30 0.05 -15.03
C VAL A 75 -14.16 -0.97 -14.28
N ALA A 76 -14.44 -2.13 -14.87
CA ALA A 76 -15.21 -3.18 -14.21
C ALA A 76 -14.53 -3.67 -12.92
N ARG A 77 -13.20 -3.83 -12.93
CA ARG A 77 -12.43 -4.18 -11.73
C ARG A 77 -12.46 -3.07 -10.67
N ALA A 78 -12.38 -1.80 -11.08
CA ALA A 78 -12.50 -0.66 -10.18
C ALA A 78 -13.89 -0.61 -9.52
N GLU A 79 -14.95 -0.76 -10.31
CA GLU A 79 -16.34 -0.79 -9.83
C GLU A 79 -16.57 -1.95 -8.85
N ALA A 80 -16.12 -3.16 -9.19
CA ALA A 80 -16.20 -4.31 -8.28
C ALA A 80 -15.47 -4.07 -6.95
N ASN A 81 -14.32 -3.39 -6.98
CA ASN A 81 -13.60 -3.01 -5.77
C ASN A 81 -14.37 -1.96 -4.95
N ILE A 82 -14.95 -0.95 -5.60
CA ILE A 82 -15.75 0.09 -4.96
C ILE A 82 -16.99 -0.51 -4.29
N GLU A 83 -17.69 -1.43 -4.97
CA GLU A 83 -18.90 -2.08 -4.47
C GLU A 83 -18.64 -3.01 -3.27
N SER A 84 -17.40 -3.48 -3.09
CA SER A 84 -17.02 -4.37 -2.00
C SER A 84 -16.91 -3.69 -0.62
N VAL A 85 -16.97 -2.36 -0.58
CA VAL A 85 -16.89 -1.52 0.63
C VAL A 85 -18.07 -0.56 0.70
N THR A 86 -18.58 -0.32 1.91
CA THR A 86 -19.67 0.64 2.11
C THR A 86 -19.16 2.08 2.11
N THR A 87 -20.07 3.06 2.04
CA THR A 87 -19.70 4.47 2.23
C THR A 87 -19.12 4.72 3.64
N SER A 88 -19.71 4.11 4.67
CA SER A 88 -19.18 4.18 6.05
C SER A 88 -17.75 3.66 6.14
N ASP A 89 -17.44 2.56 5.46
CA ASP A 89 -16.08 1.99 5.44
C ASP A 89 -15.08 2.96 4.79
N ARG A 90 -15.49 3.63 3.71
CA ARG A 90 -14.63 4.62 3.02
C ARG A 90 -14.38 5.86 3.89
N ASP A 91 -15.34 6.25 4.72
CA ASP A 91 -15.21 7.36 5.66
C ASP A 91 -14.44 7.00 6.94
N LEU A 92 -14.05 5.73 7.12
CA LEU A 92 -13.30 5.25 8.29
C LEU A 92 -11.98 5.99 8.46
N VAL A 93 -11.23 6.20 7.38
CA VAL A 93 -9.92 6.88 7.42
C VAL A 93 -10.08 8.32 7.91
N THR A 94 -11.07 9.05 7.40
CA THR A 94 -11.36 10.43 7.84
C THR A 94 -11.75 10.48 9.32
N ARG A 95 -12.52 9.50 9.82
CA ARG A 95 -12.83 9.39 11.25
C ARG A 95 -11.58 9.11 12.08
N ALA A 96 -10.73 8.19 11.64
CA ALA A 96 -9.48 7.89 12.31
C ALA A 96 -8.55 9.11 12.34
N GLU A 97 -8.42 9.85 11.25
CA GLU A 97 -7.66 11.10 11.16
C GLU A 97 -8.13 12.15 12.17
N SER A 98 -9.45 12.36 12.27
CA SER A 98 -10.03 13.30 13.24
C SER A 98 -9.66 12.91 14.68
N TRP A 99 -9.66 11.61 15.00
CA TRP A 99 -9.25 11.12 16.31
C TRP A 99 -7.74 11.26 16.55
N LEU A 100 -6.91 10.95 15.57
CA LEU A 100 -5.45 11.09 15.66
C LEU A 100 -5.05 12.55 15.89
N GLY A 101 -5.70 13.50 15.21
CA GLY A 101 -5.50 14.93 15.47
C GLY A 101 -5.92 15.33 16.89
N ALA A 102 -7.07 14.84 17.37
CA ALA A 102 -7.55 15.15 18.72
C ALA A 102 -6.69 14.52 19.84
N LEU A 103 -6.16 13.31 19.62
CA LEU A 103 -5.33 12.60 20.60
C LEU A 103 -3.87 13.10 20.64
N SER A 104 -3.42 13.71 19.55
CA SER A 104 -2.09 14.32 19.44
C SER A 104 -2.03 15.77 19.92
N ASP A 105 -3.15 16.35 20.37
CA ASP A 105 -3.22 17.68 20.95
C ASP A 105 -2.19 17.85 22.10
N PRO A 106 -1.33 18.88 22.10
CA PRO A 106 -0.36 19.09 23.18
C PRO A 106 -0.97 19.05 24.58
N ASP A 107 -2.20 19.54 24.74
CA ASP A 107 -2.93 19.60 26.00
C ASP A 107 -3.57 18.24 26.32
N TYR A 108 -2.77 17.35 26.91
CA TYR A 108 -3.24 16.04 27.34
C TYR A 108 -4.37 16.17 28.37
N ARG A 109 -5.54 15.61 28.04
CA ARG A 109 -6.77 15.72 28.86
C ARG A 109 -6.81 14.82 30.09
N GLY A 110 -5.74 14.08 30.35
CA GLY A 110 -5.64 13.14 31.46
C GLY A 110 -6.02 11.71 31.07
N ASP A 111 -5.71 10.79 31.99
CA ASP A 111 -6.02 9.38 31.84
C ASP A 111 -7.54 9.16 31.92
N PHE A 112 -8.06 8.30 31.05
CA PHE A 112 -9.47 7.95 30.97
C PHE A 112 -9.63 6.45 30.66
N VAL A 113 -10.57 5.79 31.34
CA VAL A 113 -10.99 4.42 31.06
C VAL A 113 -12.51 4.35 31.17
N ALA A 114 -13.16 3.92 30.08
CA ALA A 114 -14.60 3.76 30.02
C ALA A 114 -15.08 2.66 30.98
N GLU A 115 -16.27 2.85 31.54
CA GLU A 115 -16.89 1.91 32.49
C GLU A 115 -17.00 0.49 31.92
N GLU A 116 -17.29 0.38 30.62
CA GLU A 116 -17.42 -0.89 29.91
C GLU A 116 -16.12 -1.70 29.83
N LEU A 117 -14.95 -1.09 30.06
CA LEU A 117 -13.67 -1.80 30.11
C LEU A 117 -13.29 -2.29 31.51
N ARG A 118 -14.01 -1.87 32.56
CA ARG A 118 -13.70 -2.25 33.94
C ARG A 118 -13.97 -3.72 34.27
N PRO A 119 -15.04 -4.37 33.77
CA PRO A 119 -15.27 -5.78 34.08
C PRO A 119 -14.07 -6.66 33.68
N ALA A 120 -13.80 -7.69 34.49
CA ALA A 120 -12.70 -8.61 34.20
C ALA A 120 -12.85 -9.23 32.80
N GLY A 121 -11.79 -9.15 32.00
CA GLY A 121 -11.77 -9.64 30.62
C GLY A 121 -12.40 -8.72 29.57
N ALA A 122 -13.03 -7.59 29.96
CA ALA A 122 -13.65 -6.67 29.01
C ALA A 122 -12.63 -6.01 28.07
N LEU A 123 -11.45 -5.64 28.57
CA LEU A 123 -10.36 -5.14 27.73
C LEU A 123 -9.93 -6.16 26.68
N ALA A 124 -9.76 -7.43 27.05
CA ALA A 124 -9.40 -8.49 26.11
C ALA A 124 -10.49 -8.72 25.06
N ALA A 125 -11.76 -8.67 25.47
CA ALA A 125 -12.90 -8.73 24.54
C ALA A 125 -12.91 -7.56 23.56
N ALA A 126 -12.72 -6.32 24.04
CA ALA A 126 -12.63 -5.13 23.20
C ALA A 126 -11.45 -5.25 22.21
N LEU A 127 -10.26 -5.60 22.71
CA LEU A 127 -9.06 -5.78 21.90
C LEU A 127 -9.14 -6.96 20.91
N SER A 128 -10.12 -7.86 21.02
CA SER A 128 -10.33 -8.92 20.03
C SER A 128 -11.07 -8.45 18.77
N ARG A 129 -11.74 -7.29 18.84
CA ARG A 129 -12.46 -6.70 17.71
C ARG A 129 -11.48 -6.25 16.62
N PRO A 130 -11.92 -6.14 15.35
CA PRO A 130 -11.11 -5.61 14.27
C PRO A 130 -10.62 -4.18 14.57
N ALA A 131 -9.31 -3.94 14.51
CA ALA A 131 -8.71 -2.65 14.88
C ALA A 131 -7.76 -2.13 13.80
N LEU A 132 -7.69 -0.81 13.64
CA LEU A 132 -6.58 -0.12 12.98
C LEU A 132 -5.50 0.16 14.01
N TYR A 133 -4.25 -0.10 13.66
CA TYR A 133 -3.08 0.19 14.47
C TYR A 133 -2.19 1.22 13.80
N VAL A 134 -1.75 2.21 14.57
CA VAL A 134 -0.71 3.15 14.17
C VAL A 134 0.11 3.58 15.39
N ARG A 135 1.42 3.67 15.20
CA ARG A 135 2.36 4.20 16.18
C ARG A 135 3.26 5.24 15.51
N GLY A 136 3.56 6.31 16.23
CA GLY A 136 4.54 7.28 15.77
C GLY A 136 4.66 8.50 16.67
N PRO A 137 5.51 9.46 16.27
CA PRO A 137 5.74 10.66 17.06
C PRO A 137 4.52 11.59 17.02
N MET A 138 4.28 12.28 18.14
CA MET A 138 3.12 13.18 18.31
C MET A 138 2.97 14.21 17.18
N GLN A 139 4.07 14.78 16.70
CA GLN A 139 4.03 15.83 15.68
C GLN A 139 3.48 15.33 14.34
N SER A 140 3.67 14.05 14.04
CA SER A 140 3.28 13.48 12.74
C SER A 140 1.78 13.29 12.56
N PHE A 141 1.00 13.32 13.64
CA PHE A 141 -0.45 13.15 13.58
C PHE A 141 -1.20 14.46 13.30
N GLY A 142 -0.50 15.59 13.20
CA GLY A 142 -1.09 16.91 13.00
C GLY A 142 -1.42 17.28 11.55
N ASN A 143 -0.89 16.54 10.55
CA ASN A 143 -1.23 16.76 9.14
C ASN A 143 -1.23 15.44 8.34
N TYR A 144 -1.95 15.44 7.22
CA TYR A 144 -2.19 14.23 6.42
C TYR A 144 -0.91 13.63 5.81
N GLU A 145 0.01 14.47 5.33
CA GLU A 145 1.25 14.00 4.68
C GLU A 145 2.14 13.25 5.68
N GLN A 146 2.39 13.85 6.85
CA GLN A 146 3.17 13.21 7.91
C GLN A 146 2.47 11.99 8.51
N LEU A 147 1.13 12.00 8.55
CA LEU A 147 0.35 10.83 8.95
C LEU A 147 0.57 9.66 8.00
N ALA A 148 0.53 9.90 6.68
CA ALA A 148 0.72 8.85 5.69
C ALA A 148 2.13 8.23 5.79
N ASP A 149 3.16 9.06 5.93
CA ASP A 149 4.55 8.61 6.13
C ASP A 149 4.70 7.82 7.44
N THR A 150 4.11 8.33 8.52
CA THR A 150 4.16 7.68 9.84
C THR A 150 3.44 6.35 9.84
N ALA A 151 2.26 6.28 9.22
CA ALA A 151 1.54 5.04 9.03
C ALA A 151 2.37 4.04 8.22
N ALA A 152 3.04 4.50 7.15
CA ALA A 152 3.91 3.66 6.33
C ALA A 152 5.09 3.08 7.11
N SER A 153 5.70 3.85 8.02
CA SER A 153 6.76 3.38 8.92
C SER A 153 6.25 2.57 10.12
N SER A 154 5.01 2.80 10.54
CA SER A 154 4.37 2.12 11.67
C SER A 154 4.15 0.65 11.34
N LYS A 155 4.91 -0.23 11.99
CA LYS A 155 4.76 -1.69 11.87
C LYS A 155 4.01 -2.23 13.07
N LYS A 156 3.44 -3.43 12.93
CA LYS A 156 3.06 -4.21 14.09
C LYS A 156 4.33 -4.48 14.90
N ASP A 157 4.27 -4.25 16.20
CA ASP A 157 5.44 -4.28 17.07
C ASP A 157 5.15 -5.03 18.37
N ALA A 158 6.14 -5.08 19.25
CA ALA A 158 6.03 -5.76 20.55
C ALA A 158 5.00 -5.09 21.48
N LEU A 159 4.76 -3.78 21.35
CA LEU A 159 3.69 -3.09 22.07
C LEU A 159 2.32 -3.64 21.68
N LEU A 160 2.01 -3.68 20.37
CA LEU A 160 0.77 -4.25 19.88
C LEU A 160 0.62 -5.72 20.32
N LEU A 161 1.66 -6.53 20.16
CA LEU A 161 1.63 -7.94 20.56
C LEU A 161 1.29 -8.11 22.03
N CYS A 162 1.98 -7.39 22.93
CA CYS A 162 1.80 -7.54 24.37
C CYS A 162 0.54 -6.84 24.89
N LEU A 163 -0.01 -5.86 24.17
CA LEU A 163 -1.33 -5.35 24.48
C LEU A 163 -2.41 -6.39 24.17
N LEU A 164 -2.31 -7.11 23.03
CA LEU A 164 -3.27 -8.16 22.68
C LEU A 164 -3.06 -9.45 23.50
N ARG A 165 -1.82 -9.76 23.87
CA ARG A 165 -1.42 -10.97 24.60
C ARG A 165 -0.39 -10.60 25.66
N PRO A 166 -0.81 -10.10 26.82
CA PRO A 166 0.11 -9.64 27.85
C PRO A 166 1.01 -10.79 28.34
N PRO A 167 2.30 -10.50 28.65
CA PRO A 167 3.16 -11.47 29.29
C PRO A 167 2.63 -11.82 30.68
N ALA A 168 3.04 -12.97 31.22
CA ALA A 168 2.61 -13.40 32.55
C ALA A 168 3.09 -12.48 33.70
N SER A 169 4.11 -11.65 33.46
CA SER A 169 4.60 -10.66 34.41
C SER A 169 5.42 -9.57 33.71
N ARG A 170 5.67 -8.47 34.45
CA ARG A 170 6.54 -7.36 34.04
C ARG A 170 8.05 -7.68 34.07
N ALA A 171 8.44 -8.89 34.50
CA ALA A 171 9.84 -9.31 34.58
C ALA A 171 10.50 -9.38 33.20
N GLU A 172 11.75 -8.91 33.09
CA GLU A 172 12.47 -8.81 31.81
C GLU A 172 12.50 -10.11 31.01
N LYS A 173 12.66 -11.25 31.70
CA LYS A 173 12.61 -12.57 31.03
C LYS A 173 11.26 -12.81 30.34
N ALA A 174 10.15 -12.53 31.02
CA ALA A 174 8.80 -12.77 30.49
C ALA A 174 8.47 -11.83 29.32
N VAL A 175 8.86 -10.56 29.42
CA VAL A 175 8.72 -9.56 28.36
C VAL A 175 9.57 -9.94 27.15
N TYR A 176 10.84 -10.32 27.37
CA TYR A 176 11.77 -10.66 26.29
C TYR A 176 11.31 -11.87 25.45
N GLU A 177 10.68 -12.86 26.06
CA GLU A 177 10.09 -13.99 25.32
C GLU A 177 9.04 -13.54 24.29
N GLN A 178 8.23 -12.53 24.60
CA GLN A 178 7.28 -11.95 23.64
C GLN A 178 7.98 -11.10 22.58
N VAL A 179 8.98 -10.30 22.97
CA VAL A 179 9.73 -9.45 22.03
C VAL A 179 10.42 -10.27 20.95
N LYS A 180 10.93 -11.47 21.28
CA LYS A 180 11.51 -12.38 20.28
C LYS A 180 10.52 -12.74 19.17
N ILE A 181 9.23 -12.90 19.49
CA ILE A 181 8.20 -13.16 18.48
C ILE A 181 8.08 -11.96 17.55
N ALA A 182 7.99 -10.75 18.11
CA ALA A 182 7.87 -9.53 17.31
C ALA A 182 9.09 -9.24 16.41
N TYR A 183 10.30 -9.61 16.84
CA TYR A 183 11.55 -9.34 16.09
C TYR A 183 11.92 -10.46 15.12
N PHE A 184 11.67 -11.72 15.46
CA PHE A 184 12.21 -12.87 14.73
C PHE A 184 11.15 -13.77 14.09
N ASP A 185 9.91 -13.71 14.56
CA ASP A 185 8.82 -14.57 14.09
C ASP A 185 7.73 -13.72 13.42
N GLY A 186 8.07 -13.14 12.26
CA GLY A 186 7.13 -12.33 11.47
C GLY A 186 5.78 -13.01 11.22
N PRO A 187 5.73 -14.28 10.78
CA PRO A 187 4.48 -15.03 10.65
C PRO A 187 3.74 -15.19 11.99
N GLY A 188 4.45 -15.52 13.07
CA GLY A 188 3.86 -15.62 14.40
C GLY A 188 3.31 -14.29 14.92
N LEU A 189 3.96 -13.17 14.63
CA LEU A 189 3.46 -11.83 14.95
C LEU A 189 2.15 -11.56 14.19
N GLU A 190 2.11 -11.81 12.88
CA GLU A 190 0.92 -11.59 12.06
C GLU A 190 -0.29 -12.43 12.50
N GLU A 191 -0.07 -13.72 12.83
CA GLU A 191 -1.12 -14.60 13.35
C GLU A 191 -1.69 -14.08 14.68
N ARG A 192 -0.80 -13.70 15.61
CA ARG A 192 -1.16 -13.26 16.96
C ARG A 192 -1.82 -11.89 17.00
N THR A 193 -1.64 -11.09 15.94
CA THR A 193 -2.18 -9.73 15.78
C THR A 193 -3.15 -9.66 14.59
N SER A 194 -3.77 -10.79 14.23
CA SER A 194 -4.57 -10.92 13.00
C SER A 194 -5.83 -10.04 12.96
N ASN A 195 -6.34 -9.63 14.12
CA ASN A 195 -7.45 -8.69 14.25
C ASN A 195 -7.02 -7.23 14.12
N ALA A 196 -5.72 -6.92 14.21
CA ALA A 196 -5.19 -5.59 14.00
C ALA A 196 -4.64 -5.44 12.57
N ARG A 197 -5.06 -4.38 11.88
CA ARG A 197 -4.58 -3.97 10.55
C ARG A 197 -3.83 -2.67 10.66
N ARG A 198 -2.84 -2.45 9.80
CA ARG A 198 -2.06 -1.21 9.83
C ARG A 198 -2.91 -0.10 9.22
N LEU A 199 -2.89 1.10 9.80
CA LEU A 199 -3.53 2.27 9.20
C LEU A 199 -3.02 2.52 7.76
N HIS A 200 -1.74 2.22 7.50
CA HIS A 200 -1.16 2.32 6.17
C HIS A 200 -1.89 1.48 5.12
N ASP A 201 -2.36 0.27 5.47
CA ASP A 201 -3.05 -0.59 4.51
C ASP A 201 -4.34 0.08 4.03
N ALA A 202 -5.07 0.73 4.95
CA ALA A 202 -6.25 1.53 4.63
C ALA A 202 -5.87 2.76 3.77
N LEU A 203 -4.89 3.56 4.19
CA LEU A 203 -4.47 4.77 3.48
C LEU A 203 -3.95 4.49 2.07
N ALA A 204 -3.12 3.45 1.90
CA ALA A 204 -2.50 3.12 0.62
C ALA A 204 -3.51 2.55 -0.39
N GLY A 205 -4.51 1.79 0.07
CA GLY A 205 -5.51 1.19 -0.82
C GLY A 205 -6.76 2.04 -1.04
N LEU A 206 -7.12 2.96 -0.13
CA LEU A 206 -8.33 3.77 -0.22
C LEU A 206 -8.49 4.52 -1.57
N PRO A 207 -7.44 5.13 -2.16
CA PRO A 207 -7.57 5.81 -3.45
C PRO A 207 -8.10 4.91 -4.58
N PHE A 208 -7.85 3.59 -4.51
CA PHE A 208 -8.31 2.60 -5.48
C PHE A 208 -9.73 2.09 -5.22
N LEU A 209 -10.32 2.47 -4.09
CA LEU A 209 -11.68 2.13 -3.64
C LEU A 209 -12.66 3.30 -3.78
N GLN A 210 -12.22 4.39 -4.42
CA GLN A 210 -13.01 5.60 -4.66
C GLN A 210 -13.47 5.70 -6.12
N ALA A 211 -14.62 6.35 -6.34
CA ALA A 211 -15.14 6.60 -7.69
C ALA A 211 -14.15 7.37 -8.59
N ALA A 212 -13.37 8.27 -8.00
CA ALA A 212 -12.33 9.04 -8.70
C ALA A 212 -11.29 8.15 -9.42
N PHE A 213 -11.01 6.94 -8.92
CA PHE A 213 -10.12 6.01 -9.60
C PHE A 213 -10.74 5.45 -10.88
N ALA A 214 -12.03 5.06 -10.84
CA ALA A 214 -12.76 4.62 -12.03
C ALA A 214 -12.83 5.75 -13.08
N ASP A 215 -13.08 6.99 -12.66
CA ASP A 215 -13.08 8.16 -13.54
C ASP A 215 -11.70 8.40 -14.18
N ARG A 216 -10.63 8.21 -13.41
CA ARG A 216 -9.25 8.27 -13.91
C ARG A 216 -8.97 7.20 -14.97
N VAL A 217 -9.51 5.99 -14.81
CA VAL A 217 -9.41 4.93 -15.83
C VAL A 217 -10.19 5.30 -17.09
N ARG A 218 -11.42 5.83 -16.95
CA ARG A 218 -12.24 6.28 -18.09
C ARG A 218 -11.57 7.43 -18.86
N ALA A 219 -10.93 8.35 -18.15
CA ALA A 219 -10.25 9.51 -18.74
C ALA A 219 -8.90 9.19 -19.42
N ALA A 220 -8.35 7.99 -19.24
CA ALA A 220 -7.07 7.61 -19.82
C ALA A 220 -7.14 7.54 -21.36
N GLN A 221 -6.29 8.31 -22.03
CA GLN A 221 -6.35 8.49 -23.49
C GLN A 221 -5.46 7.52 -24.28
N SER A 222 -4.49 6.87 -23.61
CA SER A 222 -3.51 6.02 -24.28
C SER A 222 -3.32 4.66 -23.59
N ASP A 223 -2.90 3.66 -24.36
CA ASP A 223 -2.48 2.35 -23.84
C ASP A 223 -1.39 2.44 -22.79
N LYS A 224 -0.48 3.43 -22.94
CA LYS A 224 0.59 3.65 -21.98
C LYS A 224 0.04 4.07 -20.62
N ASP A 225 -0.97 4.94 -20.61
CA ASP A 225 -1.64 5.39 -19.39
C ASP A 225 -2.41 4.24 -18.74
N LEU A 226 -3.16 3.46 -19.53
CA LEU A 226 -3.89 2.29 -19.02
C LEU A 226 -2.94 1.23 -18.43
N LYS A 227 -1.80 0.96 -19.08
CA LYS A 227 -0.77 0.05 -18.55
C LYS A 227 -0.18 0.55 -17.23
N LYS A 228 0.05 1.87 -17.12
CA LYS A 228 0.52 2.50 -15.88
C LYS A 228 -0.52 2.33 -14.77
N ILE A 229 -1.78 2.68 -15.04
CA ILE A 229 -2.90 2.53 -14.08
C ILE A 229 -3.06 1.08 -13.64
N ARG A 230 -3.00 0.11 -14.57
CA ARG A 230 -3.02 -1.31 -14.25
C ARG A 230 -1.90 -1.71 -13.30
N THR A 231 -0.67 -1.28 -13.60
CA THR A 231 0.51 -1.55 -12.76
C THR A 231 0.37 -0.96 -11.36
N GLU A 232 -0.19 0.26 -11.25
CA GLU A 232 -0.49 0.88 -9.95
C GLU A 232 -1.52 0.06 -9.17
N LEU A 233 -2.63 -0.34 -9.83
CA LEU A 233 -3.69 -1.15 -9.20
C LEU A 233 -3.19 -2.52 -8.76
N ASP A 234 -2.36 -3.18 -9.56
CA ASP A 234 -1.81 -4.51 -9.27
C ASP A 234 -0.79 -4.49 -8.12
N ARG A 235 -0.14 -3.35 -7.87
CA ARG A 235 0.80 -3.18 -6.75
C ARG A 235 0.12 -2.66 -5.48
N ALA A 236 -1.06 -2.07 -5.62
CA ALA A 236 -1.78 -1.50 -4.49
C ALA A 236 -2.31 -2.60 -3.55
N PRO A 237 -2.25 -2.40 -2.22
CA PRO A 237 -2.72 -3.39 -1.24
C PRO A 237 -4.26 -3.35 -1.10
N VAL A 238 -4.99 -3.45 -2.21
CA VAL A 238 -6.45 -3.24 -2.27
C VAL A 238 -7.21 -4.19 -1.34
N ASP A 239 -6.84 -5.47 -1.32
CA ASP A 239 -7.55 -6.45 -0.48
C ASP A 239 -7.22 -6.26 1.01
N ALA A 240 -5.99 -5.89 1.36
CA ALA A 240 -5.64 -5.53 2.73
C ALA A 240 -6.40 -4.27 3.18
N ALA A 241 -6.56 -3.29 2.29
CA ALA A 241 -7.34 -2.09 2.54
C ALA A 241 -8.82 -2.39 2.77
N LYS A 242 -9.44 -3.27 1.96
CA LYS A 242 -10.84 -3.70 2.19
C LYS A 242 -11.04 -4.31 3.58
N VAL A 243 -10.06 -5.04 4.09
CA VAL A 243 -10.11 -5.62 5.45
C VAL A 243 -9.87 -4.55 6.51
N ALA A 244 -8.90 -3.65 6.30
CA ALA A 244 -8.58 -2.56 7.22
C ALA A 244 -9.71 -1.52 7.35
N LEU A 245 -10.42 -1.23 6.25
CA LEU A 245 -11.56 -0.30 6.24
C LEU A 245 -12.79 -0.84 6.99
N LYS A 246 -12.81 -2.13 7.32
CA LYS A 246 -13.84 -2.78 8.15
C LYS A 246 -13.46 -2.85 9.63
N SER A 247 -12.37 -2.20 10.03
CA SER A 247 -11.98 -2.10 11.43
C SER A 247 -13.02 -1.31 12.23
N GLU A 248 -13.29 -1.75 13.44
CA GLU A 248 -14.23 -1.11 14.36
C GLU A 248 -13.51 -0.18 15.35
N LEU A 249 -12.25 -0.49 15.64
CA LEU A 249 -11.45 0.22 16.62
C LEU A 249 -10.27 0.95 15.98
N LEU A 250 -9.83 2.02 16.61
CA LEU A 250 -8.52 2.63 16.39
C LEU A 250 -7.69 2.46 17.66
N LEU A 251 -6.60 1.72 17.55
CA LEU A 251 -5.56 1.63 18.57
C LEU A 251 -4.37 2.48 18.12
N VAL A 252 -4.04 3.50 18.91
CA VAL A 252 -2.94 4.41 18.61
C VAL A 252 -1.96 4.48 19.77
N ALA A 253 -0.67 4.44 19.43
CA ALA A 253 0.43 4.75 20.33
C ALA A 253 1.15 6.03 19.83
N ILE A 254 1.12 7.08 20.63
CA ILE A 254 1.71 8.38 20.30
C ILE A 254 2.94 8.58 21.16
N ASP A 255 4.12 8.54 20.55
CA ASP A 255 5.39 8.79 21.22
C ASP A 255 5.55 10.32 21.38
N GLU A 256 5.54 10.81 22.62
CA GLU A 256 5.82 12.22 22.92
C GLU A 256 7.31 12.53 22.75
N PRO A 257 7.67 13.80 22.44
CA PRO A 257 9.07 14.18 22.42
C PRO A 257 9.72 13.88 23.78
N GLY A 258 10.85 13.19 23.75
CA GLY A 258 11.68 12.97 24.94
C GLY A 258 12.19 14.29 25.50
N ASP A 259 12.66 14.27 26.75
CA ASP A 259 13.21 15.44 27.43
C ASP A 259 14.63 15.83 26.94
N GLY A 260 15.20 15.05 26.01
CA GLY A 260 16.55 15.23 25.48
C GLY A 260 17.66 14.94 26.50
N LYS A 261 17.32 14.43 27.69
CA LYS A 261 18.23 14.21 28.82
C LYS A 261 18.35 12.71 29.13
N GLY A 262 18.72 11.93 28.12
CA GLY A 262 18.99 10.51 28.30
C GLY A 262 19.92 9.95 27.21
N PRO A 263 20.72 8.92 27.51
CA PRO A 263 21.57 8.29 26.52
C PRO A 263 20.69 7.68 25.41
N THR A 264 20.91 8.09 24.15
CA THR A 264 20.36 7.42 22.96
C THR A 264 21.14 6.13 22.71
N GLU A 265 20.76 5.04 23.36
CA GLU A 265 21.47 3.76 23.19
C GLU A 265 20.90 2.98 22.00
N LEU A 266 21.58 3.12 20.85
CA LEU A 266 21.68 2.22 19.69
C LEU A 266 20.41 1.65 18.98
N ASP A 267 19.20 1.76 19.54
CA ASP A 267 17.90 1.60 18.85
C ASP A 267 17.01 2.84 19.02
N GLY A 268 17.62 3.99 19.39
CA GLY A 268 16.94 5.28 19.53
C GLY A 268 15.97 5.39 20.71
N ALA A 269 15.85 4.35 21.55
CA ALA A 269 15.01 4.40 22.74
C ALA A 269 15.57 5.41 23.75
N GLN A 270 14.76 6.42 24.08
CA GLN A 270 15.02 7.41 25.11
C GLN A 270 13.89 7.37 26.14
N SER A 271 14.14 7.95 27.31
CA SER A 271 13.07 8.23 28.26
C SER A 271 12.08 9.21 27.65
N HIS A 272 10.81 8.83 27.57
CA HIS A 272 9.74 9.68 27.04
C HIS A 272 8.37 9.22 27.52
N PHE A 273 7.34 10.00 27.23
CA PHE A 273 5.96 9.59 27.46
C PHE A 273 5.37 8.97 26.21
N VAL A 274 4.56 7.94 26.37
CA VAL A 274 3.73 7.37 25.30
C VAL A 274 2.28 7.54 25.70
N ARG A 275 1.48 8.13 24.80
CA ARG A 275 0.01 8.15 24.93
C ARG A 275 -0.56 6.98 24.17
N LEU A 276 -1.24 6.10 24.87
CA LEU A 276 -1.96 4.99 24.27
C LEU A 276 -3.45 5.28 24.33
N ALA A 277 -4.16 5.11 23.22
CA ALA A 277 -5.60 5.23 23.19
C ALA A 277 -6.24 4.12 22.36
N LEU A 278 -7.42 3.69 22.82
CA LEU A 278 -8.32 2.83 22.08
C LEU A 278 -9.63 3.57 21.88
N VAL A 279 -10.04 3.69 20.63
CA VAL A 279 -11.24 4.43 20.23
C VAL A 279 -12.17 3.49 19.47
N ASP A 280 -13.46 3.53 19.79
CA ASP A 280 -14.50 2.92 18.96
C ASP A 280 -14.85 3.88 17.82
N LEU A 281 -14.51 3.51 16.59
CA LEU A 281 -14.72 4.33 15.40
C LEU A 281 -16.19 4.36 14.95
N HIS A 282 -16.98 3.38 15.38
CA HIS A 282 -18.40 3.32 15.07
C HIS A 282 -19.20 4.16 16.07
N ALA A 283 -18.97 3.97 17.37
CA ALA A 283 -19.61 4.74 18.44
C ALA A 283 -19.04 6.17 18.57
N SER A 284 -17.87 6.44 17.96
CA SER A 284 -17.15 7.71 18.11
C SER A 284 -16.87 8.04 19.58
N THR A 285 -16.37 7.06 20.32
CA THR A 285 -16.07 7.17 21.75
C THR A 285 -14.68 6.65 22.06
N VAL A 286 -13.97 7.35 22.94
CA VAL A 286 -12.72 6.84 23.52
C VAL A 286 -13.07 5.75 24.53
N LEU A 287 -12.47 4.58 24.40
CA LEU A 287 -12.61 3.48 25.35
C LEU A 287 -11.56 3.59 26.46
N PHE A 288 -10.31 3.90 26.10
CA PHE A 288 -9.33 4.38 27.06
C PHE A 288 -8.35 5.35 26.41
N SER A 289 -7.76 6.21 27.24
CA SER A 289 -6.60 7.04 26.92
C SER A 289 -5.68 7.06 28.14
N LEU A 290 -4.43 6.65 27.98
CA LEU A 290 -3.46 6.56 29.06
C LEU A 290 -2.14 7.18 28.62
N ARG A 291 -1.53 7.99 29.48
CA ARG A 291 -0.17 8.53 29.25
C ARG A 291 0.81 7.88 30.19
N ARG A 292 1.79 7.14 29.65
CA ARG A 292 2.73 6.37 30.46
C ARG A 292 4.16 6.77 30.16
N HIS A 293 4.95 6.87 31.22
CA HIS A 293 6.38 7.11 31.09
C HIS A 293 7.07 5.79 30.75
N VAL A 294 7.88 5.83 29.70
CA VAL A 294 8.70 4.72 29.24
C VAL A 294 10.15 5.10 29.51
N ASP A 295 10.87 4.22 30.22
CA ASP A 295 12.27 4.41 30.58
C ASP A 295 13.02 3.08 30.42
N PRO A 296 14.03 2.98 29.53
CA PRO A 296 14.77 1.74 29.31
C PRO A 296 15.72 1.35 30.46
N SER A 297 15.81 2.14 31.54
CA SER A 297 16.74 1.92 32.65
C SER A 297 16.56 0.56 33.36
N TRP A 298 15.35 -0.01 33.33
CA TRP A 298 15.05 -1.33 33.92
C TRP A 298 15.59 -2.51 33.09
N ILE A 299 15.99 -2.28 31.84
CA ILE A 299 16.46 -3.32 30.91
C ILE A 299 17.93 -3.61 31.18
N SER A 300 18.31 -4.89 31.16
CA SER A 300 19.71 -5.30 31.31
C SER A 300 20.60 -4.71 30.22
N SER A 301 21.84 -4.35 30.58
CA SER A 301 22.82 -3.75 29.64
C SER A 301 23.14 -4.65 28.45
N GLU A 302 22.96 -5.97 28.58
CA GLU A 302 23.17 -6.92 27.49
C GLU A 302 22.09 -6.80 26.40
N LYS A 303 20.82 -6.60 26.79
CA LYS A 303 19.68 -6.57 25.85
C LYS A 303 19.32 -5.18 25.37
N ARG A 304 19.59 -4.17 26.19
CA ARG A 304 19.22 -2.77 25.94
C ARG A 304 19.65 -2.26 24.54
N PRO A 305 20.88 -2.52 24.04
CA PRO A 305 21.31 -1.97 22.75
C PRO A 305 20.50 -2.47 21.55
N THR A 306 19.85 -3.64 21.66
CA THR A 306 19.19 -4.31 20.53
C THR A 306 17.67 -4.34 20.67
N TYR A 307 17.16 -4.37 21.90
CA TYR A 307 15.75 -4.65 22.17
C TYR A 307 15.06 -3.61 23.05
N ALA A 308 15.67 -2.45 23.32
CA ALA A 308 15.09 -1.45 24.21
C ALA A 308 13.65 -1.07 23.80
N SER A 309 13.46 -0.64 22.55
CA SER A 309 12.14 -0.24 22.03
C SER A 309 11.10 -1.36 22.14
N GLY A 310 11.48 -2.60 21.78
CA GLY A 310 10.61 -3.76 21.89
C GLY A 310 10.26 -4.13 23.32
N LEU A 311 11.24 -4.16 24.23
CA LEU A 311 11.05 -4.50 25.64
C LEU A 311 10.18 -3.46 26.34
N ASP A 312 10.47 -2.17 26.14
CA ASP A 312 9.67 -1.08 26.68
C ASP A 312 8.25 -1.06 26.11
N GLY A 313 8.09 -1.26 24.80
CA GLY A 313 6.78 -1.37 24.18
C GLY A 313 5.97 -2.54 24.76
N CYS A 314 6.57 -3.72 24.87
CA CYS A 314 5.86 -4.88 25.42
C CYS A 314 5.51 -4.71 26.91
N ALA A 315 6.45 -4.16 27.67
CA ALA A 315 6.24 -3.76 29.06
C ALA A 315 5.08 -2.78 29.22
N LEU A 316 5.02 -1.73 28.40
CA LEU A 316 3.93 -0.76 28.38
C LEU A 316 2.59 -1.45 28.10
N GLY A 317 2.55 -2.40 27.16
CA GLY A 317 1.38 -3.22 26.89
C GLY A 317 0.88 -3.95 28.15
N PHE A 318 1.78 -4.56 28.93
CA PHE A 318 1.45 -5.17 30.22
C PHE A 318 0.93 -4.14 31.25
N ASP A 319 1.60 -3.00 31.37
CA ASP A 319 1.27 -1.96 32.35
C ASP A 319 -0.13 -1.35 32.12
N VAL A 320 -0.61 -1.35 30.87
CA VAL A 320 -1.99 -0.96 30.52
C VAL A 320 -3.02 -1.93 31.09
N HIS A 321 -2.79 -3.25 30.98
CA HIS A 321 -3.68 -4.26 31.56
C HIS A 321 -3.76 -4.12 33.08
N GLU A 322 -2.60 -3.96 33.74
CA GLU A 322 -2.52 -3.73 35.19
C GLU A 322 -3.28 -2.46 35.61
N GLN A 323 -3.11 -1.36 34.88
CA GLN A 323 -3.79 -0.11 35.19
C GLN A 323 -5.31 -0.25 35.13
N ILE A 324 -5.83 -0.82 34.04
CA ILE A 324 -7.28 -0.97 33.85
C ILE A 324 -7.85 -1.91 34.91
N ALA A 325 -7.15 -3.00 35.23
CA ALA A 325 -7.54 -3.92 36.29
C ALA A 325 -7.58 -3.25 37.69
N ARG A 326 -6.62 -2.37 38.01
CA ARG A 326 -6.61 -1.64 39.30
C ARG A 326 -7.79 -0.68 39.42
N GLN A 327 -8.09 0.08 38.37
CA GLN A 327 -9.24 1.00 38.37
C GLN A 327 -10.59 0.28 38.50
N ALA A 328 -10.68 -0.95 38.00
CA ALA A 328 -11.83 -1.81 38.25
C ALA A 328 -11.97 -2.20 39.73
N GLY A 329 -10.86 -2.53 40.40
CA GLY A 329 -10.83 -2.91 41.81
C GLY A 329 -11.22 -1.79 42.77
N ASP A 330 -10.75 -0.57 42.52
CA ASP A 330 -11.04 0.61 43.37
C ASP A 330 -12.53 0.98 43.38
N THR A 331 -13.24 0.69 42.28
CA THR A 331 -14.68 0.95 42.15
C THR A 331 -15.49 0.02 43.07
N VAL A 332 -15.14 -1.27 43.12
CA VAL A 332 -15.81 -2.28 43.95
C VAL A 332 -15.61 -1.98 45.44
N ALA A 333 -14.41 -1.55 45.84
CA ALA A 333 -14.13 -1.16 47.22
C ALA A 333 -14.97 0.06 47.67
N THR A 334 -15.19 1.02 46.78
CA THR A 334 -15.96 2.25 47.08
C THR A 334 -17.46 1.98 47.18
N GLU A 335 -18.02 1.06 46.38
CA GLU A 335 -19.43 0.66 46.49
C GLU A 335 -19.70 -0.19 47.73
N ALA A 336 -18.81 -1.10 48.09
CA ALA A 336 -18.95 -1.94 49.28
C ALA A 336 -19.01 -1.10 50.58
N VAL A 337 -18.26 0.00 50.65
CA VAL A 337 -18.29 0.95 51.78
C VAL A 337 -19.62 1.71 51.85
N LYS A 338 -20.27 2.00 50.72
CA LYS A 338 -21.59 2.67 50.72
C LYS A 338 -22.74 1.74 51.10
N THR A 339 -22.62 0.43 50.87
CA THR A 339 -23.66 -0.54 51.24
C THR A 339 -23.55 -1.06 52.69
N GLY A 340 -22.45 -0.80 53.39
CA GLY A 340 -22.21 -1.25 54.77
C GLY A 340 -22.63 -0.28 55.88
N SER A 341 -23.25 0.85 55.56
CA SER A 341 -23.84 1.80 56.54
C SER A 341 -25.36 1.83 56.42
N ARG A 342 -26.02 0.81 56.98
CA ARG A 342 -27.43 0.88 57.40
C ARG A 342 -27.65 0.10 58.68
#